data_AF-A0A915J3I8-F1
#
_entry.id   AF-A0A915J3I8-F1
#
_cell.length_a   1.000
_cell.length_b   1.000
_cell.length_c   1.000
_cell.angle_alpha   90.00
_cell.angle_beta   90.00
_cell.angle_gamma   90.00
#
_symmetry.space_group_name_H-M   'P 1'
#
loop_
_entity.id
_entity.type
_entity.pdbx_description
1 polymer ?
#
loop_
_entity_poly.entity_id
_entity_poly.type
_entity_poly.pdbx_seq_one_letter_code
_entity_poly.pdbx_strand_id
1 'polypeptide(L)'
;HHVNGTLKPCPHKLNPTPKCIEKCQSAYTKTYSEDKYFGKQAYSVEEHVQSIQKELMTRGPVEAAFEVYEDFEVYKSDILVT
;
A
#
# COMPACT_ATOMS: atom_id res chain seq x y z
N HIS A 1 -6.13 -15.19 4.61
CA HIS A 1 -7.30 -15.89 5.19
C HIS A 1 -7.63 -17.17 4.42
N HIS A 2 -7.12 -17.41 3.19
CA HIS A 2 -7.33 -18.67 2.44
C HIS A 2 -6.03 -19.43 2.07
N VAL A 3 -4.93 -19.21 2.82
CA VAL A 3 -3.65 -19.91 2.64
C VAL A 3 -3.04 -20.33 3.98
N ASN A 4 -2.27 -21.42 3.98
CA ASN A 4 -1.53 -21.88 5.16
C ASN A 4 -0.35 -20.92 5.43
N GLY A 5 -0.38 -20.23 6.57
CA GLY A 5 0.67 -19.32 7.01
C GLY A 5 1.01 -19.50 8.50
N THR A 6 2.09 -18.88 8.95
CA THR A 6 2.58 -18.96 10.34
C THR A 6 1.87 -17.98 11.30
N LEU A 7 1.12 -17.03 10.76
CA LEU A 7 0.41 -16.00 11.52
C LEU A 7 -1.04 -16.40 11.79
N LYS A 8 -1.62 -15.83 12.85
CA LYS A 8 -3.04 -16.01 13.15
C LYS A 8 -3.91 -15.44 12.01
N PRO A 9 -5.08 -16.04 11.73
CA PRO A 9 -6.02 -15.47 10.79
C PRO A 9 -6.42 -14.04 11.16
N CYS A 10 -6.62 -13.20 10.13
CA CYS A 10 -7.16 -11.86 10.31
C CYS A 10 -8.60 -11.95 10.87
N PRO A 11 -9.01 -11.04 11.76
CA PRO A 11 -10.39 -10.99 12.23
C PRO A 11 -11.33 -10.60 11.08
N HIS A 12 -12.53 -11.19 11.03
CA HIS A 12 -13.58 -10.77 10.09
C HIS A 12 -14.11 -9.37 10.39
N LYS A 13 -14.05 -8.95 11.65
CA LYS A 13 -14.45 -7.62 12.07
C LYS A 13 -13.31 -6.63 11.84
N LEU A 14 -13.59 -5.58 11.09
CA LEU A 14 -12.67 -4.47 10.90
C LEU A 14 -12.45 -3.71 12.22
N ASN A 15 -11.19 -3.37 12.49
CA ASN A 15 -10.87 -2.44 13.56
C ASN A 15 -11.34 -1.04 13.18
N PRO A 16 -11.80 -0.22 14.15
CA PRO A 16 -12.14 1.17 13.87
C PRO A 16 -10.90 1.95 13.44
N THR A 17 -11.10 2.98 12.62
CA THR A 17 -10.04 3.92 12.26
C THR A 17 -9.43 4.53 13.53
N PRO A 18 -8.11 4.41 13.75
CA PRO A 18 -7.45 5.01 14.90
C PRO A 18 -7.64 6.52 14.95
N LYS A 19 -7.61 7.10 16.16
CA LYS A 19 -7.62 8.56 16.32
C LYS A 19 -6.34 9.16 15.74
N CYS A 20 -6.46 10.32 15.08
CA CYS A 20 -5.30 11.11 14.69
C CYS A 20 -4.63 11.70 15.94
N ILE A 21 -3.45 11.20 16.30
CA ILE A 21 -2.65 11.69 17.42
C ILE A 21 -1.38 12.30 16.84
N GLU A 22 -1.23 13.62 16.98
CA GLU A 22 -0.07 14.38 16.49
C GLU A 22 1.13 14.27 17.43
N LYS A 23 1.49 13.03 17.81
CA LYS A 23 2.57 12.75 18.76
C LYS A 23 3.25 11.42 18.41
N CYS A 24 4.57 11.41 18.39
CA CYS A 24 5.36 10.20 18.20
C CYS A 24 5.42 9.35 19.47
N GLN A 25 5.82 8.08 19.33
CA GLN A 25 6.10 7.19 20.47
C GLN A 25 7.17 7.79 21.39
N SER A 26 7.11 7.48 22.70
CA SER A 26 7.97 8.09 23.72
C SER A 26 9.48 7.86 23.51
N ALA A 27 9.87 6.74 22.91
CA ALA A 27 11.26 6.43 22.61
C ALA A 27 11.79 7.14 21.34
N TYR A 28 10.92 7.81 20.57
CA TYR A 28 11.31 8.51 19.34
C TYR A 28 11.76 9.94 19.64
N THR A 29 12.85 10.36 19.01
CA THR A 29 13.55 11.59 19.38
C THR A 29 13.03 12.85 18.70
N LYS A 30 12.44 12.73 17.51
CA LYS A 30 11.85 13.88 16.80
C LYS A 30 10.41 14.09 17.25
N THR A 31 9.97 15.35 17.23
CA THR A 31 8.55 15.67 17.38
C THR A 31 7.77 15.25 16.12
N TYR A 32 6.45 15.08 16.27
CA TYR A 32 5.56 14.76 15.15
C TYR A 32 5.67 15.77 14.00
N SER A 33 5.83 17.06 14.31
CA SER A 33 5.94 18.11 13.29
C SER A 33 7.28 18.07 12.55
N GLU A 34 8.37 17.74 13.24
CA GLU A 34 9.71 17.66 12.64
C GLU A 34 9.89 16.44 11.73
N ASP A 35 9.06 15.42 11.92
CA ASP A 35 9.14 14.17 11.15
C ASP A 35 8.08 14.05 10.05
N LYS A 36 7.43 15.17 9.69
CA LYS A 36 6.60 15.22 8.48
C LYS A 36 7.48 15.30 7.24
N TYR A 37 7.27 14.37 6.30
CA TYR A 37 7.89 14.40 4.98
C TYR A 37 6.82 14.76 3.95
N PHE A 38 7.14 15.72 3.08
CA PHE A 38 6.21 16.22 2.07
C PHE A 38 6.75 15.91 0.67
N GLY A 39 5.87 15.39 -0.19
CA GLY A 39 6.14 15.29 -1.61
C GLY A 39 6.14 16.68 -2.25
N LYS A 40 6.99 16.87 -3.26
CA LYS A 40 7.01 18.13 -4.02
C LYS A 40 5.82 18.25 -4.97
N GLN A 41 5.42 17.12 -5.57
CA GLN A 41 4.37 17.03 -6.58
C GLN A 41 3.66 15.67 -6.47
N ALA A 42 2.39 15.65 -6.83
CA ALA A 42 1.60 14.44 -7.02
C ALA A 42 0.84 14.56 -8.35
N TYR A 43 0.80 13.50 -9.14
CA TYR A 43 0.14 13.46 -10.44
C TYR A 43 -0.27 12.03 -10.78
N SER A 44 -1.28 11.90 -11.64
CA SER A 44 -1.65 10.62 -12.24
C SER A 44 -0.75 10.33 -13.44
N VAL A 45 -0.34 9.08 -13.59
CA VAL A 45 0.33 8.60 -14.79
C VAL A 45 -0.73 8.27 -15.84
N GLU A 46 -0.47 8.57 -17.10
CA GLU A 46 -1.35 8.19 -18.20
C GLU A 46 -1.54 6.67 -18.26
N GLU A 47 -2.76 6.23 -18.60
CA GLU A 47 -3.16 4.81 -18.70
C GLU A 47 -2.62 4.14 -19.97
N HIS A 48 -1.32 4.30 -20.22
CA HIS A 48 -0.59 3.69 -21.32
C HIS A 48 0.59 2.90 -20.77
N VAL A 49 0.76 1.67 -21.25
CA VAL A 49 1.81 0.74 -20.79
C VAL A 49 3.20 1.40 -20.86
N GLN A 50 3.49 2.10 -21.95
CA GLN A 50 4.77 2.78 -22.14
C GLN A 50 4.96 3.94 -21.14
N SER A 51 3.90 4.68 -20.83
CA SER A 51 3.94 5.78 -19.85
C SER A 51 4.21 5.24 -18.45
N ILE A 52 3.54 4.15 -18.04
CA ILE A 52 3.74 3.51 -16.74
C ILE A 52 5.14 2.88 -16.63
N GLN A 53 5.59 2.15 -17.66
CA GLN A 53 6.94 1.58 -17.69
C GLN A 53 8.02 2.65 -17.57
N LYS A 54 7.86 3.78 -18.28
CA LYS A 54 8.77 4.91 -18.19
C LYS A 54 8.78 5.53 -16.80
N GLU A 55 7.60 5.72 -16.19
CA GLU A 55 7.49 6.25 -14.83
C GLU A 55 8.23 5.34 -13.83
N LEU A 56 7.96 4.03 -13.87
CA LEU A 56 8.60 3.04 -13.02
C LEU A 56 10.12 3.06 -13.15
N MET A 57 10.63 3.09 -14.39
CA MET A 57 12.07 3.06 -14.64
C MET A 57 12.79 4.36 -14.25
N THR A 58 12.12 5.51 -14.33
CA THR A 58 12.77 6.81 -14.17
C THR A 58 12.50 7.48 -12.82
N ARG A 59 11.42 7.09 -12.13
CA ARG A 59 10.96 7.73 -10.88
C ARG A 59 10.64 6.73 -9.76
N GLY A 60 10.65 5.44 -10.05
CA GLY A 60 10.46 4.38 -9.05
C GLY A 60 9.01 3.88 -8.97
N PRO A 61 8.69 3.06 -7.94
CA PRO A 61 7.37 2.44 -7.80
C PRO A 61 6.22 3.44 -7.79
N VAL A 62 5.11 3.05 -8.39
CA VAL A 62 3.85 3.82 -8.40
C VAL A 62 2.78 3.10 -7.60
N GLU A 63 1.78 3.85 -7.13
CA GLU A 63 0.54 3.29 -6.59
C GLU A 63 -0.46 3.07 -7.72
N ALA A 64 -1.18 1.94 -7.70
CA ALA A 64 -2.18 1.58 -8.68
C ALA A 64 -3.36 0.88 -8.00
N ALA A 65 -4.54 0.99 -8.61
CA ALA A 65 -5.74 0.27 -8.20
C ALA A 65 -6.13 -0.76 -9.26
N PHE A 66 -6.70 -1.88 -8.84
CA PHE A 66 -7.25 -2.92 -9.71
C PHE A 66 -8.47 -3.56 -9.04
N GLU A 67 -9.32 -4.20 -9.82
CA GLU A 67 -10.49 -4.91 -9.32
C GLU A 67 -10.08 -6.24 -8.68
N VAL A 68 -10.63 -6.54 -7.50
CA VAL A 68 -10.35 -7.77 -6.76
C VAL A 68 -11.51 -8.74 -6.93
N TYR A 69 -11.21 -9.91 -7.50
CA TYR A 69 -12.13 -11.04 -7.67
C TYR A 69 -11.83 -12.15 -6.65
N GLU A 70 -12.75 -13.10 -6.48
CA GLU A 70 -12.65 -14.16 -5.45
C GLU A 70 -11.42 -15.07 -5.62
N ASP A 71 -10.95 -15.25 -6.85
CA ASP A 71 -9.75 -16.03 -7.18
C ASP A 71 -8.46 -15.39 -6.66
N PHE A 72 -8.43 -14.07 -6.46
CA PHE A 72 -7.30 -13.35 -5.87
C PHE A 72 -6.98 -13.83 -4.46
N GLU A 73 -7.99 -14.20 -3.67
CA GLU A 73 -7.80 -14.59 -2.27
C GLU A 73 -7.03 -15.92 -2.11
N VAL A 74 -7.03 -16.75 -3.17
CA VAL A 74 -6.36 -18.07 -3.20
C VAL A 74 -5.13 -18.10 -4.11
N TYR A 75 -4.75 -16.98 -4.71
CA TYR A 75 -3.56 -16.84 -5.55
C TYR A 75 -2.27 -17.14 -4.78
N LYS A 76 -1.32 -17.85 -5.41
CA LYS A 76 -0.05 -18.28 -4.78
C LYS A 76 1.21 -17.95 -5.59
N SER A 77 1.17 -18.10 -6.91
CA SER A 77 2.34 -17.92 -7.78
C SER A 77 1.92 -17.67 -9.23
N ASP A 78 2.91 -17.30 -10.05
CA ASP A 78 2.84 -17.12 -11.50
C ASP A 78 2.25 -15.77 -11.94
N ILE A 79 1.25 -15.79 -12.83
CA ILE A 79 0.61 -14.60 -13.36
C ILE A 79 -0.88 -14.74 -13.09
N LEU A 80 -1.43 -13.84 -12.26
CA LEU A 80 -2.85 -13.72 -12.07
C LEU A 80 -3.48 -13.14 -13.34
N VAL A 81 -4.52 -13.81 -13.83
CA VAL A 81 -5.38 -13.32 -14.91
C VAL A 81 -6.81 -13.38 -14.39
N THR A 82 -7.41 -12.21 -14.24
CA THR A 82 -8.81 -12.02 -13.81
C THR A 82 -9.74 -12.00 -15.02
#